data_AF-A0A7R9YHC1-F1
#
_entry.id   AF-A0A7R9YHC1-F1
#
_cell.length_a   1.000
_cell.length_b   1.000
_cell.length_c   1.000
_cell.angle_alpha   90.00
_cell.angle_beta   90.00
_cell.angle_gamma   90.00
#
_symmetry.space_group_name_H-M   'P 1'
#
loop_
_entity.id
_entity.type
_entity.pdbx_description
1 polymer ?
#
loop_
_entity_poly.entity_id
_entity_poly.type
_entity_poly.pdbx_seq_one_letter_code
_entity_poly.pdbx_strand_id
1 'polypeptide(L)'
;ATFSIAENYFHVSGVLAVVTLGLLMSRRGKYAFSPSATAVVEAAAPLIAHVSETLIFFVAGIAAWNALYAHREQVQYTDALILYVVLHVVRLVGFMLQAPLLARMGYKLNWREGALIVYAGLRGAVSLALALLLIEEEAISA
;
A
#
# COMPACT_ATOMS: atom_id res chain seq x y z
N ALA A 1 17.78 -10.46 3.95
CA ALA A 1 18.87 -9.60 4.45
C ALA A 1 18.51 -8.13 4.39
N THR A 2 18.14 -7.57 3.24
CA THR A 2 17.86 -6.12 3.06
C THR A 2 16.87 -5.55 4.08
N PHE A 3 15.74 -6.22 4.31
CA PHE A 3 14.75 -5.81 5.32
C PHE A 3 15.37 -5.72 6.72
N SER A 4 15.95 -6.82 7.20
CA SER A 4 16.51 -6.92 8.55
C SER A 4 17.69 -5.97 8.78
N ILE A 5 18.51 -5.74 7.74
CA ILE A 5 19.62 -4.78 7.82
C ILE A 5 19.08 -3.35 7.98
N ALA A 6 18.11 -2.98 7.15
CA ALA A 6 17.50 -1.65 7.19
C ALA A 6 16.81 -1.36 8.53
N GLU A 7 16.01 -2.30 9.03
CA GLU A 7 15.30 -2.13 10.30
C GLU A 7 16.23 -2.19 11.53
N ASN A 8 17.01 -3.26 11.65
CA ASN A 8 17.70 -3.56 12.92
C ASN A 8 19.00 -2.78 13.10
N TYR A 9 19.66 -2.37 12.01
CA TYR A 9 20.97 -1.69 12.09
C TYR A 9 20.89 -0.21 11.77
N PHE A 10 20.05 0.18 10.82
CA PHE A 10 19.95 1.56 10.36
C PHE A 10 18.71 2.29 10.87
N HIS A 11 17.76 1.59 11.49
CA HIS A 11 16.48 2.14 11.97
C HIS A 11 15.73 2.94 10.88
N VAL A 12 15.79 2.47 9.64
CA VAL A 12 15.06 3.02 8.49
C VAL A 12 14.03 2.00 7.98
N SER A 13 13.05 2.44 7.18
CA SER A 13 11.99 1.56 6.68
C SER A 13 12.52 0.36 5.88
N GLY A 14 12.43 -0.82 6.47
CA GLY A 14 12.83 -2.07 5.83
C GLY A 14 11.99 -2.39 4.59
N VAL A 15 10.69 -2.09 4.63
CA VAL A 15 9.77 -2.26 3.49
C VAL A 15 10.22 -1.41 2.31
N LEU A 16 10.50 -0.12 2.53
CA LEU A 16 10.95 0.78 1.47
C LEU A 16 12.31 0.35 0.89
N ALA A 17 13.21 -0.16 1.73
CA ALA A 17 14.50 -0.69 1.30
C ALA A 17 14.35 -1.90 0.36
N VAL A 18 13.43 -2.83 0.67
CA VAL A 18 13.13 -3.98 -0.20
C VAL A 18 12.46 -3.54 -1.51
N VAL A 19 11.52 -2.59 -1.46
CA VAL A 19 10.89 -2.04 -2.67
C VAL A 19 11.93 -1.38 -3.59
N THR A 20 12.84 -0.61 -3.01
CA THR A 20 13.92 0.04 -3.76
C THR A 20 14.87 -0.98 -4.39
N LEU A 21 15.22 -2.04 -3.65
CA LEU A 21 15.99 -3.16 -4.20
C LEU A 21 15.25 -3.84 -5.35
N GLY A 22 13.94 -4.08 -5.20
CA GLY A 22 13.09 -4.64 -6.25
C GLY A 22 13.08 -3.79 -7.52
N LEU A 23 13.00 -2.45 -7.37
CA LEU A 23 13.09 -1.52 -8.50
C LEU A 23 14.46 -1.58 -9.18
N LEU A 24 15.54 -1.64 -8.40
CA LEU A 24 16.90 -1.78 -8.93
C LEU A 24 17.08 -3.12 -9.68
N MET A 25 16.51 -4.20 -9.14
CA MET A 25 16.48 -5.52 -9.77
C MET A 25 15.61 -5.52 -11.03
N SER A 26 14.50 -4.79 -11.09
CA SER A 26 13.71 -4.67 -12.33
C SER A 26 14.52 -4.00 -13.45
N ARG A 27 15.34 -2.99 -13.10
CA ARG A 27 16.18 -2.28 -14.06
C ARG A 27 17.44 -3.05 -14.48
N ARG A 28 18.14 -3.69 -13.53
CA ARG A 28 19.43 -4.38 -13.76
C ARG A 28 19.31 -5.91 -13.90
N GLY A 29 18.24 -6.51 -13.41
CA GLY A 29 18.05 -7.96 -13.33
C GLY A 29 17.98 -8.65 -14.69
N LYS A 30 17.59 -7.93 -15.74
CA LYS A 30 17.66 -8.43 -17.14
C LYS A 30 19.08 -8.85 -17.56
N TYR A 31 20.11 -8.32 -16.90
CA TYR A 31 21.52 -8.66 -17.18
C TYR A 31 22.13 -9.60 -16.13
N ALA A 32 21.44 -9.86 -15.03
CA ALA A 32 21.95 -10.66 -13.90
C ALA A 32 21.41 -12.10 -13.90
N PHE A 33 20.25 -12.35 -14.50
CA PHE A 33 19.62 -13.67 -14.54
C PHE A 33 19.70 -14.32 -15.92
N SER A 34 19.78 -15.65 -15.94
CA SER A 34 19.59 -16.42 -17.18
C SER A 34 18.14 -16.30 -17.68
N PRO A 35 17.87 -16.44 -18.98
CA PRO A 35 16.51 -16.34 -19.52
C PRO A 35 15.52 -17.30 -18.86
N SER A 36 15.97 -18.51 -18.49
CA SER A 36 15.14 -19.49 -17.78
C SER A 36 14.80 -19.06 -16.35
N ALA A 37 15.75 -18.48 -15.62
CA ALA A 37 15.51 -17.98 -14.26
C ALA A 37 14.56 -16.78 -14.23
N THR A 38 14.70 -15.86 -15.19
CA THR A 38 13.79 -14.70 -15.33
C THR A 38 12.36 -15.15 -15.59
N ALA A 39 12.15 -16.13 -16.48
CA ALA A 39 10.82 -16.66 -16.77
C ALA A 39 10.15 -17.29 -15.53
N VAL A 40 10.93 -17.99 -14.70
CA VAL A 40 10.42 -18.56 -13.43
C VAL A 40 10.01 -17.45 -12.46
N VAL A 41 10.82 -16.40 -12.32
CA VAL A 41 10.50 -15.27 -11.43
C VAL A 41 9.28 -14.49 -11.92
N GLU A 42 9.18 -14.22 -13.22
CA GLU A 42 8.04 -13.55 -13.84
C GLU A 42 6.74 -14.36 -13.69
N ALA A 43 6.82 -15.69 -13.66
CA ALA A 43 5.67 -16.56 -13.40
C ALA A 43 5.33 -16.68 -11.91
N ALA A 44 6.33 -16.76 -11.03
CA ALA A 44 6.14 -17.01 -9.60
C ALA A 44 5.79 -15.74 -8.81
N ALA A 45 6.38 -14.59 -9.14
CA ALA A 45 6.19 -13.36 -8.38
C ALA A 45 4.72 -12.87 -8.35
N PRO A 46 3.96 -12.90 -9.46
CA PRO A 46 2.53 -12.55 -9.43
C PRO A 46 1.71 -13.52 -8.57
N LEU A 47 2.04 -14.82 -8.59
CA LEU A 47 1.36 -15.82 -7.78
C LEU A 47 1.60 -15.57 -6.28
N ILE A 48 2.85 -15.31 -5.89
CA ILE A 48 3.19 -15.00 -4.50
C ILE A 48 2.48 -13.72 -4.06
N ALA A 49 2.52 -12.67 -4.90
CA ALA A 49 1.85 -11.41 -4.61
C ALA A 49 0.33 -11.60 -4.43
N HIS A 50 -0.31 -12.39 -5.29
CA HIS A 50 -1.73 -12.67 -5.21
C HIS A 50 -2.11 -13.46 -3.94
N VAL A 51 -1.30 -14.46 -3.56
CA VAL A 51 -1.51 -15.21 -2.33
C VAL A 51 -1.33 -14.31 -1.11
N SER A 52 -0.28 -13.47 -1.08
CA SER A 52 -0.05 -12.52 0.02
C SER A 52 -1.17 -11.49 0.15
N GLU A 53 -1.66 -10.95 -0.97
CA GLU A 53 -2.79 -10.02 -1.00
C GLU A 53 -4.05 -10.69 -0.44
N THR A 54 -4.35 -11.91 -0.87
CA THR A 54 -5.49 -12.70 -0.37
C THR A 54 -5.39 -12.93 1.13
N LEU A 55 -4.20 -13.27 1.64
CA LEU A 55 -3.98 -13.50 3.07
C LEU A 55 -4.20 -12.22 3.89
N ILE A 56 -3.66 -11.08 3.46
CA ILE A 56 -3.84 -9.80 4.16
C ILE A 56 -5.31 -9.39 4.16
N PHE A 57 -6.01 -9.53 3.04
CA PHE A 57 -7.45 -9.23 3.01
C PHE A 57 -8.27 -10.18 3.89
N PHE A 58 -7.89 -11.46 3.94
CA PHE A 58 -8.55 -12.43 4.80
C PHE A 58 -8.39 -12.08 6.29
N VAL A 59 -7.16 -11.80 6.73
CA VAL A 59 -6.88 -11.40 8.13
C VAL A 59 -7.56 -10.07 8.47
N ALA A 60 -7.46 -9.08 7.58
CA ALA A 60 -8.14 -7.80 7.74
C ALA A 60 -9.66 -7.96 7.83
N GLY A 61 -10.24 -8.88 7.06
CA GLY A 61 -11.66 -9.20 7.12
C GLY A 61 -12.08 -9.77 8.48
N ILE A 62 -11.29 -10.69 9.04
CA ILE A 62 -11.54 -11.24 10.38
C ILE A 62 -11.44 -10.15 11.45
N ALA A 63 -10.40 -9.30 11.40
CA ALA A 63 -10.22 -8.21 12.34
C ALA A 63 -11.39 -7.20 12.27
N ALA A 64 -11.80 -6.82 11.05
CA ALA A 64 -12.94 -5.94 10.83
C ALA A 64 -14.25 -6.56 11.35
N TRP A 65 -14.46 -7.86 11.15
CA TRP A 65 -15.62 -8.58 11.66
C TRP A 65 -15.68 -8.54 13.19
N ASN A 66 -14.56 -8.83 13.87
CA ASN A 66 -14.49 -8.79 15.32
C ASN A 66 -14.74 -7.38 15.88
N ALA A 67 -14.14 -6.36 15.25
CA ALA A 67 -14.34 -4.95 15.64
C ALA A 67 -15.81 -4.52 15.50
N LEU A 68 -16.46 -4.92 14.39
CA LEU A 68 -17.86 -4.62 14.11
C LEU A 68 -18.80 -5.34 15.10
N TYR A 69 -18.49 -6.59 15.46
CA TYR A 69 -19.28 -7.36 16.42
C TYR A 69 -19.20 -6.77 17.83
N ALA A 70 -18.00 -6.33 18.26
CA ALA A 70 -17.79 -5.71 19.57
C ALA A 70 -18.49 -4.34 19.71
N HIS A 71 -18.54 -3.54 18.65
CA HIS A 71 -19.08 -2.18 18.66
C HIS A 71 -20.41 -2.04 17.90
N ARG A 72 -21.18 -3.14 17.79
CA ARG A 72 -22.37 -3.24 16.92
C ARG A 72 -23.39 -2.11 17.10
N GLU A 73 -23.54 -1.60 18.31
CA GLU A 73 -24.49 -0.51 18.62
C GLU A 73 -23.98 0.90 18.28
N GLN A 74 -22.67 1.07 18.03
CA GLN A 74 -22.02 2.36 17.79
C GLN A 74 -21.56 2.58 16.34
N VAL A 75 -21.79 1.61 15.44
CA VAL A 75 -21.39 1.73 14.04
C VAL A 75 -22.26 2.76 13.33
N GLN A 76 -21.79 4.00 13.26
CA GLN A 76 -22.45 5.07 12.53
C GLN A 76 -21.95 5.07 11.07
N TYR A 77 -22.79 4.56 10.16
CA TYR A 77 -22.52 4.61 8.71
C TYR A 77 -22.25 6.04 8.21
N THR A 78 -22.77 7.05 8.92
CA THR A 78 -22.52 8.47 8.68
C THR A 78 -21.05 8.83 8.82
N ASP A 79 -20.37 8.34 9.86
CA ASP A 79 -18.95 8.64 10.10
C ASP A 79 -18.07 8.03 9.01
N ALA A 80 -18.40 6.82 8.57
CA ALA A 80 -17.72 6.17 7.45
C ALA A 80 -17.87 6.97 6.14
N LEU A 81 -19.07 7.52 5.89
CA LEU A 81 -19.32 8.37 4.72
C LEU A 81 -18.55 9.70 4.81
N ILE A 82 -18.54 10.33 5.98
CA ILE A 82 -17.79 11.56 6.22
C ILE A 82 -16.29 11.32 6.01
N LEU A 83 -15.74 10.25 6.61
CA LEU A 83 -14.34 9.88 6.44
C LEU A 83 -14.00 9.64 4.96
N TYR A 84 -14.87 8.93 4.23
CA TYR A 84 -14.69 8.70 2.80
C TYR A 84 -14.60 10.01 2.00
N VAL A 85 -15.48 10.97 2.27
CA VAL A 85 -15.47 12.28 1.61
C VAL A 85 -14.21 13.07 1.98
N VAL A 86 -13.86 13.12 3.27
CA VAL A 86 -12.67 13.82 3.76
C VAL A 86 -11.40 13.27 3.12
N LEU A 87 -11.25 11.95 3.02
CA LEU A 87 -10.09 11.32 2.37
C LEU A 87 -9.97 11.71 0.89
N HIS A 88 -11.09 11.81 0.16
CA HIS A 88 -11.06 12.26 -1.24
C HIS A 88 -10.67 13.73 -1.35
N VAL A 89 -11.17 14.59 -0.46
CA VAL A 89 -10.81 16.02 -0.45
C VAL A 89 -9.33 16.20 -0.14
N VAL A 90 -8.81 15.55 0.91
CA VAL A 90 -7.38 15.60 1.27
C VAL A 90 -6.52 15.14 0.10
N ARG A 91 -6.91 14.07 -0.59
CA ARG A 91 -6.17 13.57 -1.75
C ARG A 91 -6.21 14.52 -2.94
N LEU A 92 -7.37 15.11 -3.24
CA LEU A 92 -7.50 16.11 -4.30
C LEU A 92 -6.58 17.31 -4.01
N VAL A 93 -6.59 17.82 -2.78
CA VAL A 93 -5.72 18.93 -2.37
C VAL A 93 -4.25 18.54 -2.49
N GLY A 94 -3.85 17.37 -1.97
CA GLY A 94 -2.48 16.88 -2.08
C GLY A 94 -2.01 16.73 -3.53
N PHE A 95 -2.85 16.17 -4.39
CA PHE A 95 -2.56 16.07 -5.83
C PHE A 95 -2.43 17.45 -6.47
N MET A 96 -3.34 18.40 -6.19
CA MET A 96 -3.29 19.74 -6.77
C MET A 96 -2.04 20.52 -6.34
N LEU A 97 -1.56 20.33 -5.11
CA LEU A 97 -0.31 20.91 -4.62
C LEU A 97 0.93 20.33 -5.35
N GLN A 98 0.88 19.05 -5.71
CA GLN A 98 2.00 18.34 -6.36
C GLN A 98 1.93 18.38 -7.90
N ALA A 99 0.76 18.63 -8.48
CA ALA A 99 0.53 18.76 -9.92
C ALA A 99 1.48 19.78 -10.62
N PRO A 100 1.76 20.98 -10.08
CA PRO A 100 2.70 21.90 -10.73
C PRO A 100 4.14 21.36 -10.75
N LEU A 101 4.55 20.56 -9.76
CA LEU A 101 5.86 19.91 -9.76
C LEU A 101 5.93 18.84 -10.85
N LEU A 102 4.89 18.02 -10.99
CA LEU A 102 4.76 17.03 -12.06
C LEU A 102 4.83 17.66 -13.46
N ALA A 103 4.15 18.80 -13.64
CA ALA A 103 4.18 19.53 -14.90
C ALA A 103 5.60 20.03 -15.24
N ARG A 104 6.36 20.50 -14.24
CA ARG A 104 7.78 20.92 -14.42
C ARG A 104 8.71 19.75 -14.75
N MET A 105 8.39 18.53 -14.31
CA MET A 105 9.13 17.31 -14.68
C MET A 105 8.82 16.82 -16.11
N GLY A 106 7.95 17.52 -16.85
CA GLY A 106 7.58 17.18 -18.23
C GLY A 106 6.36 16.25 -18.34
N TYR A 107 5.68 15.95 -17.23
CA TYR A 107 4.47 15.12 -17.24
C TYR A 107 3.26 15.94 -17.65
N LYS A 108 2.65 15.62 -18.81
CA LYS A 108 1.42 16.27 -19.29
C LYS A 108 0.21 15.45 -18.84
N LEU A 109 -0.28 15.73 -17.64
CA LEU A 109 -1.46 15.08 -17.08
C LEU A 109 -2.75 15.62 -17.72
N ASN A 110 -3.58 14.72 -18.23
CA ASN A 110 -4.94 15.02 -18.64
C ASN A 110 -5.86 15.06 -17.40
N TRP A 111 -6.96 15.82 -17.44
CA TRP A 111 -7.96 15.87 -16.36
C TRP A 111 -8.51 14.47 -16.02
N ARG A 112 -8.67 13.61 -17.03
CA ARG A 112 -9.10 12.21 -16.83
C ARG A 112 -8.09 11.38 -16.04
N GLU A 113 -6.80 11.59 -16.29
CA GLU A 113 -5.71 10.91 -15.57
C GLU A 113 -5.59 11.45 -14.15
N GLY A 114 -5.76 12.76 -13.94
CA GLY A 114 -5.83 13.37 -12.62
C GLY A 114 -6.97 12.81 -11.77
N ALA A 115 -8.17 12.69 -12.35
CA ALA A 115 -9.31 12.07 -11.68
C ALA A 115 -9.04 10.60 -11.31
N LEU A 116 -8.40 9.84 -12.22
CA LEU A 116 -8.01 8.46 -11.95
C LEU A 116 -7.00 8.35 -10.80
N ILE A 117 -6.00 9.24 -10.73
CA ILE A 117 -4.99 9.27 -9.65
C ILE A 117 -5.66 9.53 -8.29
N VAL A 118 -6.59 10.48 -8.22
CA VAL A 118 -7.31 10.79 -6.99
C VAL A 118 -8.19 9.60 -6.56
N TYR A 119 -8.84 8.92 -7.50
CA TYR A 119 -9.72 7.78 -7.22
C TYR A 119 -8.97 6.49 -6.84
N ALA A 120 -7.88 6.17 -7.53
CA ALA A 120 -7.19 4.88 -7.41
C ALA A 120 -6.52 4.64 -6.04
N GLY A 121 -6.19 5.70 -5.29
CA GLY A 121 -5.38 5.59 -4.07
C GLY A 121 -6.12 5.15 -2.80
N LEU A 122 -7.43 4.88 -2.85
CA LEU A 122 -8.23 4.68 -1.63
C LEU A 122 -8.10 3.29 -0.99
N ARG A 123 -7.50 2.33 -1.69
CA ARG A 123 -7.47 0.92 -1.27
C ARG A 123 -6.09 0.34 -1.50
N GLY A 124 -5.61 -0.44 -0.54
CA GLY A 124 -4.38 -1.22 -0.70
C GLY A 124 -4.11 -2.14 0.48
N ALA A 125 -3.33 -3.19 0.23
CA ALA A 125 -2.88 -4.10 1.27
C ALA A 125 -2.03 -3.38 2.34
N VAL A 126 -1.27 -2.35 1.96
CA VAL A 126 -0.42 -1.59 2.89
C VAL A 126 -1.25 -0.81 3.92
N SER A 127 -2.35 -0.17 3.50
CA SER A 127 -3.23 0.54 4.45
C SER A 127 -3.91 -0.43 5.42
N LEU A 128 -4.25 -1.64 4.96
CA LEU A 128 -4.80 -2.67 5.84
C LEU A 128 -3.77 -3.20 6.82
N ALA A 129 -2.52 -3.41 6.38
CA ALA A 129 -1.45 -3.84 7.26
C ALA A 129 -1.19 -2.81 8.37
N LEU A 130 -1.18 -1.51 8.05
CA LEU A 130 -1.04 -0.45 9.06
C LEU A 130 -2.23 -0.41 10.04
N ALA A 131 -3.46 -0.59 9.54
CA ALA A 131 -4.63 -0.66 10.40
C ALA A 131 -4.57 -1.86 11.36
N LEU A 132 -4.11 -3.02 10.87
CA LEU A 132 -3.94 -4.22 11.69
C LEU A 132 -2.86 -4.04 12.76
N LEU A 133 -1.74 -3.41 12.43
CA LEU A 133 -0.68 -3.09 13.39
C LEU A 133 -1.18 -2.20 14.53
N LEU A 134 -2.02 -1.20 14.23
CA LEU A 134 -2.61 -0.34 15.24
C LEU A 134 -3.56 -1.12 16.16
N ILE A 135 -4.40 -1.99 15.59
CA ILE A 135 -5.31 -2.85 16.36
C ILE A 135 -4.52 -3.78 17.29
N GLU A 136 -3.40 -4.32 16.81
CA GLU A 136 -2.51 -5.17 17.61
C GLU A 136 -1.88 -4.38 18.76
N GLU A 137 -1.39 -3.16 18.50
CA GLU A 137 -0.81 -2.29 19.54
C GLU A 137 -1.84 -1.93 20.63
N GLU A 138 -3.05 -1.55 20.23
CA GLU A 138 -4.16 -1.29 21.16
C GLU A 138 -4.47 -2.52 22.03
N ALA A 139 -4.51 -3.71 21.42
CA ALA A 139 -4.78 -4.97 22.12
C ALA A 139 -3.66 -5.37 23.12
N ILE A 140 -2.41 -4.98 22.87
CA ILE A 140 -1.28 -5.22 23.80
C ILE A 140 -1.30 -4.22 24.96
N SER A 141 -1.79 -3.00 24.71
CA SER A 141 -1.82 -1.91 25.69
C SER A 141 -3.00 -1.94 26.67
N ALA A 142 -4.03 -2.75 26.39
CA ALA A 142 -5.24 -2.92 27.19
C ALA A 142 -5.12 -4.08 28.20
#